data_AF-A0A2R6ELC3-F1
#
_entry.id   AF-A0A2R6ELC3-F1
#
_cell.length_a   1.000
_cell.length_b   1.000
_cell.length_c   1.000
_cell.angle_alpha   90.00
_cell.angle_beta   90.00
_cell.angle_gamma   90.00
#
_symmetry.space_group_name_H-M   'P 1'
#
loop_
_entity.id
_entity.type
_entity.pdbx_description
1 polymer ?
#
loop_
_entity_poly.entity_id
_entity_poly.type
_entity_poly.pdbx_seq_one_letter_code
_entity_poly.pdbx_strand_id
1 'polypeptide(L)'
;MAGTFPLRVADVLFADRAVLVVEYELLTPLFGVARGGVPRAGERAREVYRREGPAGLLAAADRVHRLPYPGLDGVRVYDGSAIGRPKIALDASEGAPYAYRVHAPVDVPALTVALEDLGARRGFQVSSLSRVGFRPLASLRRFLADR
;
A
#
# COMPACT_ATOMS: atom_id res chain seq x y z
N MET A 1 3.76 -14.62 1.98
CA MET A 1 3.01 -13.49 2.56
C MET A 1 1.54 -13.82 2.55
N ALA A 2 0.98 -14.18 3.71
CA ALA A 2 -0.45 -14.10 3.95
C ALA A 2 -0.80 -12.60 4.07
N GLY A 3 -1.87 -12.15 3.42
CA GLY A 3 -2.35 -10.78 3.61
C GLY A 3 -2.87 -10.61 5.03
N THR A 4 -2.69 -9.42 5.61
CA THR A 4 -3.25 -9.11 6.93
C THR A 4 -4.77 -9.04 6.83
N PHE A 5 -5.46 -9.76 7.71
CA PHE A 5 -6.90 -9.64 7.91
C PHE A 5 -7.15 -8.93 9.24
N PRO A 6 -8.10 -7.96 9.29
CA PRO A 6 -8.90 -7.45 8.17
C PRO A 6 -8.13 -6.48 7.25
N LEU A 7 -8.42 -6.54 5.94
CA LEU A 7 -7.94 -5.60 4.92
C LEU A 7 -8.43 -4.18 5.19
N ARG A 8 -7.60 -3.18 4.86
CA ARG A 8 -7.87 -1.75 5.07
C ARG A 8 -7.57 -0.92 3.82
N VAL A 9 -8.27 0.20 3.65
CA VAL A 9 -7.89 1.26 2.72
C VAL A 9 -6.85 2.14 3.39
N ALA A 10 -5.79 2.48 2.67
CA ALA A 10 -4.75 3.36 3.17
C ALA A 10 -4.24 4.31 2.10
N ASP A 11 -3.85 5.51 2.52
CA ASP A 11 -2.93 6.36 1.78
C ASP A 11 -1.50 6.19 2.31
N VAL A 12 -0.53 6.19 1.40
CA VAL A 12 0.89 6.14 1.74
C VAL A 12 1.50 7.50 1.44
N LEU A 13 1.85 8.25 2.49
CA LEU A 13 2.37 9.61 2.39
C LEU A 13 3.87 9.61 2.69
N PHE A 14 4.68 9.99 1.71
CA PHE A 14 6.11 10.21 1.89
C PHE A 14 6.35 11.64 2.41
N ALA A 15 6.25 11.82 3.72
CA ALA A 15 6.42 13.13 4.38
C ALA A 15 7.90 13.45 4.65
N ASP A 16 8.20 14.65 5.13
CA ASP A 16 9.58 15.11 5.32
C ASP A 16 10.42 14.22 6.24
N ARG A 17 9.85 13.63 7.29
CA ARG A 17 10.62 12.86 8.29
C ARG A 17 10.32 11.36 8.34
N ALA A 18 9.25 10.93 7.70
CA ALA A 18 8.77 9.57 7.77
C ALA A 18 7.82 9.27 6.61
N VAL A 19 7.66 7.99 6.31
CA VAL A 19 6.53 7.49 5.54
C VAL A 19 5.37 7.27 6.51
N LEU A 20 4.19 7.79 6.16
CA LEU A 20 2.96 7.61 6.93
C LEU A 20 2.03 6.69 6.16
N VAL A 21 1.60 5.62 6.80
CA VAL A 21 0.53 4.75 6.30
C VAL A 21 -0.74 5.15 7.04
N VAL A 22 -1.62 5.85 6.34
CA VAL A 22 -2.85 6.44 6.90
C VAL A 22 -4.01 5.53 6.54
N GLU A 23 -4.48 4.73 7.50
CA GLU A 23 -5.54 3.75 7.28
C GLU A 23 -6.89 4.31 7.72
N TYR A 24 -7.88 4.21 6.85
CA TYR A 24 -9.26 4.65 7.10
C TYR A 24 -10.14 3.44 7.41
N GLU A 25 -10.75 2.83 6.41
CA GLU A 25 -11.87 1.90 6.59
C GLU A 25 -11.47 0.42 6.48
N LEU A 26 -12.15 -0.43 7.25
CA LEU A 26 -12.09 -1.89 7.13
C LEU A 26 -12.82 -2.37 5.87
N LEU A 27 -12.08 -2.96 4.94
CA LEU A 27 -12.61 -3.49 3.69
C LEU A 27 -13.12 -4.92 3.78
N THR A 28 -12.75 -5.62 4.85
CA THR A 28 -13.21 -7.00 5.02
C THR A 28 -14.60 -6.96 5.61
N PRO A 29 -15.63 -7.46 4.91
CA PRO A 29 -16.97 -7.49 5.49
C PRO A 29 -16.93 -8.45 6.68
N LEU A 30 -17.26 -7.96 7.88
CA LEU A 30 -17.63 -8.86 8.98
C LEU A 30 -18.95 -9.58 8.69
N PHE A 31 -19.77 -9.07 7.74
CA PHE A 31 -21.12 -9.56 7.42
C PHE A 31 -21.48 -9.55 5.92
N GLY A 32 -20.54 -9.92 5.04
CA GLY A 32 -20.83 -10.15 3.62
C GLY A 32 -21.00 -8.90 2.75
N VAL A 33 -20.32 -8.93 1.60
CA VAL A 33 -20.65 -8.24 0.33
C VAL A 33 -20.99 -6.74 0.40
N ALA A 34 -19.96 -5.89 0.50
CA ALA A 34 -20.04 -4.52 -0.03
C ALA A 34 -18.97 -4.32 -1.11
N ARG A 35 -19.24 -4.79 -2.34
CA ARG A 35 -18.47 -4.41 -3.53
C ARG A 35 -18.70 -2.92 -3.78
N GLY A 36 -17.80 -2.06 -3.27
CA GLY A 36 -17.90 -0.61 -3.43
C GLY A 36 -17.23 0.22 -2.33
N GLY A 37 -16.76 -0.39 -1.24
CA GLY A 37 -16.08 0.32 -0.15
C GLY A 37 -14.79 1.03 -0.59
N VAL A 38 -13.92 0.33 -1.35
CA VAL A 38 -12.61 0.89 -1.76
C VAL A 38 -12.74 2.18 -2.58
N PRO A 39 -13.54 2.25 -3.67
CA PRO A 39 -13.66 3.48 -4.44
C PRO A 39 -14.26 4.64 -3.63
N ARG A 40 -15.27 4.37 -2.78
CA ARG A 40 -15.90 5.40 -1.94
C ARG A 40 -14.93 5.95 -0.88
N ALA A 41 -14.20 5.07 -0.20
CA ALA A 41 -13.19 5.46 0.77
C ALA A 41 -12.07 6.28 0.09
N GLY A 42 -11.63 5.87 -1.10
CA GLY A 42 -10.64 6.62 -1.88
C GLY A 42 -11.13 8.00 -2.30
N GLU A 43 -12.36 8.14 -2.81
CA GLU A 43 -12.94 9.44 -3.17
C GLU A 43 -13.08 10.37 -1.95
N ARG A 44 -13.55 9.83 -0.82
CA ARG A 44 -13.65 10.59 0.43
C ARG A 44 -12.28 11.08 0.91
N ALA A 45 -11.28 10.21 0.93
CA ALA A 45 -9.92 10.60 1.29
C ALA A 45 -9.38 11.69 0.35
N ARG A 46 -9.61 11.56 -0.96
CA ARG A 46 -9.21 12.56 -1.95
C ARG A 46 -9.90 13.91 -1.74
N GLU A 47 -11.18 13.92 -1.36
CA GLU A 47 -11.91 15.13 -1.02
C GLU A 47 -11.33 15.83 0.23
N VAL A 48 -11.08 15.07 1.29
CA VAL A 48 -10.44 15.57 2.52
C VAL A 48 -9.07 16.15 2.20
N TYR A 49 -8.24 15.42 1.43
CA TYR A 49 -6.92 15.91 1.04
C TYR A 49 -7.00 17.23 0.25
N ARG A 50 -7.93 17.36 -0.69
CA ARG A 50 -8.09 18.61 -1.47
C ARG A 50 -8.52 19.79 -0.59
N ARG A 51 -9.32 19.56 0.44
CA ARG A 51 -9.87 20.61 1.31
C ARG A 51 -8.92 21.00 2.45
N GLU A 52 -8.27 20.01 3.06
CA GLU A 52 -7.58 20.13 4.35
C GLU A 52 -6.11 19.66 4.28
N GLY A 53 -5.67 19.19 3.12
CA GLY A 53 -4.31 18.69 2.91
C GLY A 53 -3.99 17.42 3.70
N PRO A 54 -2.69 17.12 3.88
CA PRO A 54 -2.25 15.96 4.66
C PRO A 54 -2.75 15.94 6.09
N ALA A 55 -2.92 17.11 6.73
CA ALA A 55 -3.41 17.20 8.11
C ALA A 55 -4.83 16.66 8.25
N GLY A 56 -5.71 16.97 7.29
CA GLY A 56 -7.07 16.41 7.26
C GLY A 56 -7.08 14.88 7.11
N LEU A 57 -6.19 14.32 6.28
CA LEU A 57 -6.07 12.86 6.16
C LEU A 57 -5.68 12.21 7.49
N LEU A 58 -4.70 12.79 8.20
CA LEU A 58 -4.27 12.29 9.49
C LEU A 58 -5.37 12.40 10.56
N ALA A 59 -6.16 13.48 10.53
CA ALA A 59 -7.29 13.66 11.44
C ALA A 59 -8.44 12.69 11.16
N ALA A 60 -8.66 12.32 9.89
CA ALA A 60 -9.69 11.38 9.47
C ALA A 60 -9.27 9.90 9.56
N ALA A 61 -8.02 9.62 9.94
CA ALA A 61 -7.48 8.27 9.98
C ALA A 61 -7.99 7.48 11.19
N ASP A 62 -8.37 6.22 10.96
CA ASP A 62 -8.59 5.26 12.04
C ASP A 62 -7.26 4.84 12.68
N ARG A 63 -6.21 4.76 11.86
CA ARG A 63 -4.87 4.36 12.29
C ARG A 63 -3.81 5.02 11.44
N VAL A 64 -2.73 5.46 12.08
CA VAL A 64 -1.54 5.97 11.38
C VAL A 64 -0.34 5.15 11.80
N HIS A 65 0.29 4.47 10.84
CA HIS A 65 1.61 3.87 11.06
C HIS A 65 2.67 4.85 10.60
N ARG A 66 3.66 5.10 11.45
CA ARG A 66 4.76 6.01 11.16
C ARG A 66 6.03 5.20 11.00
N LEU A 67 6.64 5.29 9.82
CA LEU A 67 7.89 4.63 9.47
C LEU A 67 8.97 5.69 9.27
N PRO A 68 9.79 5.98 10.29
CA PRO A 68 10.95 6.85 10.11
C PRO A 68 11.86 6.29 9.01
N TYR A 69 12.45 7.17 8.19
CA TYR A 69 13.32 6.73 7.10
C TYR A 69 14.49 5.84 7.54
N PRO A 70 15.15 6.07 8.69
CA PRO A 70 16.21 5.17 9.17
C PRO A 70 15.73 3.74 9.45
N GLY A 71 14.42 3.52 9.63
CA GLY A 71 13.82 2.21 9.86
C GLY A 71 13.13 1.64 8.62
N LEU A 72 13.26 2.26 7.45
CA LEU A 72 12.69 1.80 6.18
C LEU A 72 13.82 1.26 5.30
N ASP A 73 13.89 -0.07 5.15
CA ASP A 73 14.93 -0.71 4.35
C ASP A 73 14.69 -0.52 2.85
N GLY A 74 13.42 -0.56 2.44
CA GLY A 74 13.08 -0.33 1.05
C GLY A 74 11.61 -0.23 0.72
N VAL A 75 11.38 0.19 -0.52
CA VAL A 75 10.08 0.31 -1.16
C VAL A 75 10.06 -0.54 -2.42
N ARG A 76 9.09 -1.44 -2.52
CA ARG A 76 8.90 -2.29 -3.70
C ARG A 76 7.65 -1.85 -4.44
N VAL A 77 7.82 -1.51 -5.70
CA VAL A 77 6.72 -1.17 -6.61
C VAL A 77 6.52 -2.32 -7.56
N TYR A 78 5.31 -2.88 -7.55
CA TYR A 78 4.90 -3.92 -8.48
C TYR A 78 3.98 -3.28 -9.51
N ASP A 79 4.29 -3.46 -10.79
CA ASP A 79 3.44 -2.96 -11.88
C ASP A 79 2.13 -3.77 -12.04
N GLY A 80 2.03 -4.92 -11.36
CA GLY A 80 0.89 -5.82 -11.44
C GLY A 80 0.92 -6.73 -12.67
N SER A 81 1.85 -6.53 -13.60
CA SER A 81 1.95 -7.25 -14.89
C SER A 81 0.63 -7.19 -15.68
N ALA A 82 0.45 -8.01 -16.71
CA ALA A 82 -0.72 -7.94 -17.60
C ALA A 82 -2.10 -8.18 -16.93
N ILE A 83 -2.15 -8.67 -15.69
CA ILE A 83 -3.37 -9.21 -15.06
C ILE A 83 -3.62 -8.72 -13.63
N GLY A 84 -2.64 -8.07 -13.00
CA GLY A 84 -2.71 -7.64 -11.60
C GLY A 84 -2.80 -6.12 -11.48
N ARG A 85 -3.33 -5.65 -10.34
CA ARG A 85 -3.24 -4.23 -10.00
C ARG A 85 -1.83 -3.89 -9.50
N PRO A 86 -1.33 -2.68 -9.78
CA PRO A 86 -0.11 -2.20 -9.17
C PRO A 86 -0.18 -2.32 -7.65
N LYS A 87 0.96 -2.54 -7.02
CA LYS A 87 1.08 -2.70 -5.57
C LYS A 87 2.33 -1.98 -5.10
N ILE A 88 2.24 -1.34 -3.94
CA ILE A 88 3.40 -0.84 -3.21
C ILE A 88 3.60 -1.68 -1.95
N ALA A 89 4.86 -1.97 -1.61
CA ALA A 89 5.23 -2.57 -0.34
C ALA A 89 6.34 -1.75 0.32
N LEU A 90 6.20 -1.50 1.62
CA LEU A 90 7.19 -0.85 2.46
C LEU A 90 7.80 -1.93 3.35
N ASP A 91 9.10 -2.13 3.22
CA ASP A 91 9.87 -3.08 4.00
C ASP A 91 10.49 -2.32 5.17
N ALA A 92 9.89 -2.49 6.35
CA ALA A 92 10.42 -1.94 7.59
C ALA A 92 11.53 -2.85 8.12
N SER A 93 12.57 -2.24 8.69
CA SER A 93 13.68 -2.91 9.38
C SER A 93 13.21 -3.82 10.51
N GLU A 94 12.10 -3.46 11.15
CA GLU A 94 11.46 -4.23 12.20
C GLU A 94 9.98 -4.44 11.89
N GLY A 95 9.50 -5.66 12.17
CA GLY A 95 8.09 -6.03 12.02
C GLY A 95 7.70 -6.53 10.63
N ALA A 96 6.39 -6.55 10.38
CA ALA A 96 5.85 -7.04 9.12
C ALA A 96 5.83 -5.94 8.06
N PRO A 97 6.05 -6.27 6.77
CA PRO A 97 5.99 -5.28 5.70
C PRO A 97 4.56 -4.77 5.49
N TYR A 98 4.45 -3.49 5.13
CA TYR A 98 3.19 -2.85 4.80
C TYR A 98 2.96 -2.93 3.30
N ALA A 99 1.89 -3.59 2.85
CA ALA A 99 1.70 -3.88 1.43
C ALA A 99 0.28 -3.58 0.96
N TYR A 100 0.14 -2.63 0.03
CA TYR A 100 -1.16 -2.13 -0.43
C TYR A 100 -1.26 -2.19 -1.96
N ARG A 101 -2.44 -2.58 -2.46
CA ARG A 101 -2.77 -2.49 -3.88
C ARG A 101 -3.21 -1.07 -4.22
N VAL A 102 -2.78 -0.57 -5.36
CA VAL A 102 -3.21 0.73 -5.86
C VAL A 102 -4.50 0.54 -6.66
N HIS A 103 -5.55 1.22 -6.21
CA HIS A 103 -6.89 1.12 -6.81
C HIS A 103 -7.21 2.26 -7.77
N ALA A 104 -6.47 3.37 -7.70
CA ALA A 104 -6.54 4.48 -8.65
C ALA A 104 -5.61 4.24 -9.86
N PRO A 105 -5.86 4.90 -11.01
CA PRO A 105 -4.88 4.99 -12.07
C PRO A 105 -3.56 5.57 -11.54
N VAL A 106 -2.44 4.93 -11.88
CA VAL A 106 -1.11 5.35 -11.45
C VAL A 106 -0.11 5.14 -12.59
N ASP A 107 0.72 6.15 -12.84
CA ASP A 107 1.90 6.03 -13.69
C ASP A 107 3.01 5.34 -12.88
N VAL A 108 3.11 4.03 -13.02
CA VAL A 108 4.07 3.21 -12.25
C VAL A 108 5.52 3.57 -12.56
N PRO A 109 5.95 3.76 -13.83
CA PRO A 109 7.28 4.26 -14.14
C PRO A 109 7.59 5.61 -13.47
N ALA A 110 6.71 6.61 -13.60
CA ALA A 110 6.94 7.92 -13.01
C ALA A 110 6.98 7.87 -11.47
N LEU A 111 6.08 7.08 -10.85
CA LEU A 111 6.09 6.83 -9.41
C LEU A 111 7.40 6.20 -8.96
N THR A 112 7.91 5.21 -9.71
CA THR A 112 9.16 4.51 -9.37
C THR A 112 10.34 5.48 -9.39
N VAL A 113 10.47 6.30 -10.44
CA VAL A 113 11.54 7.29 -10.56
C VAL A 113 11.49 8.31 -9.41
N ALA A 114 10.30 8.80 -9.07
CA ALA A 114 10.14 9.73 -7.94
C ALA A 114 10.53 9.09 -6.59
N LEU A 115 10.22 7.80 -6.41
CA LEU A 115 10.60 7.06 -5.21
C LEU A 115 12.10 6.79 -5.16
N GLU A 116 12.74 6.46 -6.29
CA GLU A 116 14.20 6.26 -6.37
C GLU A 116 14.95 7.54 -5.99
N ASP A 117 14.54 8.68 -6.53
CA ASP A 117 15.09 9.98 -6.19
C ASP A 117 14.90 10.34 -4.70
N LEU A 118 13.73 10.03 -4.14
CA LEU A 118 13.49 10.19 -2.71
C LEU A 118 14.35 9.22 -1.86
N GLY A 119 14.45 7.97 -2.28
CA GLY A 119 15.23 6.92 -1.62
C GLY A 119 16.71 7.28 -1.54
N ALA A 120 17.26 7.82 -2.63
CA ALA A 120 18.64 8.32 -2.68
C ALA A 120 18.90 9.44 -1.64
N ARG A 121 17.92 10.32 -1.40
CA ARG A 121 18.03 11.38 -0.38
C ARG A 121 17.79 10.91 1.05
N ARG A 122 16.97 9.87 1.24
CA ARG A 122 16.44 9.47 2.56
C ARG A 122 17.01 8.15 3.07
N GLY A 123 17.79 7.43 2.26
CA GLY A 123 18.55 6.26 2.69
C GLY A 123 17.79 4.93 2.60
N PHE A 124 16.82 4.79 1.70
CA PHE A 124 16.10 3.52 1.47
C PHE A 124 16.20 3.08 0.01
N GLN A 125 16.13 1.77 -0.22
CA GLN A 125 16.22 1.20 -1.57
C GLN A 125 14.86 1.17 -2.26
N VAL A 126 14.83 1.33 -3.58
CA VAL A 126 13.61 1.17 -4.38
C VAL A 126 13.82 0.06 -5.40
N SER A 127 12.82 -0.80 -5.58
CA SER A 127 12.83 -1.79 -6.65
C SER A 127 11.50 -1.85 -7.37
N SER A 128 11.57 -1.84 -8.70
CA SER A 128 10.43 -2.07 -9.59
C SER A 128 10.41 -3.54 -10.02
N LEU A 129 9.25 -4.18 -9.88
CA LEU A 129 9.08 -5.61 -10.10
C LEU A 129 7.91 -5.86 -11.06
N SER A 130 8.23 -6.38 -12.25
CA SER A 130 7.24 -6.87 -13.20
C SER A 130 6.74 -8.27 -12.83
N ARG A 131 6.05 -8.34 -11.69
CA ARG A 131 5.40 -9.56 -11.21
C ARG A 131 4.07 -9.19 -10.56
N VAL A 132 3.05 -9.98 -10.84
CA VAL A 132 1.89 -10.09 -9.95
C VAL A 132 2.46 -10.53 -8.60
N GLY A 133 2.39 -9.72 -7.55
CA GLY A 133 2.90 -10.08 -6.21
C GLY A 133 2.21 -11.29 -5.54
N PHE A 134 1.56 -12.15 -6.33
CA PHE A 134 0.82 -13.35 -6.01
C PHE A 134 1.33 -14.49 -6.91
N ARG A 135 1.70 -15.63 -6.32
CA ARG A 135 2.07 -16.85 -7.07
C ARG A 135 0.86 -17.79 -7.11
N PRO A 136 -0.04 -17.71 -8.12
CA PRO A 136 -1.29 -18.48 -8.15
C PRO A 136 -1.07 -19.99 -8.05
N LEU A 137 -0.04 -20.51 -8.74
CA LEU A 137 0.31 -21.93 -8.69
C LEU A 137 0.83 -22.37 -7.31
N ALA A 138 1.54 -21.49 -6.59
CA ALA A 138 2.02 -21.80 -5.24
C ALA A 138 0.88 -21.77 -4.20
N SER A 139 -0.13 -20.91 -4.41
CA SER A 139 -1.35 -20.89 -3.59
C SER A 139 -2.23 -22.11 -3.87
N LEU A 140 -2.40 -22.50 -5.13
CA LEU A 140 -3.20 -23.67 -5.53
C LEU A 140 -2.57 -24.98 -5.03
N ARG A 141 -1.25 -25.14 -5.18
CA ARG A 141 -0.54 -26.32 -4.65
C ARG A 141 -0.70 -26.47 -3.14
N ARG A 142 -0.75 -25.36 -2.40
CA ARG A 142 -0.95 -25.38 -0.95
C ARG A 142 -2.37 -25.80 -0.58
N PHE A 143 -3.38 -25.23 -1.27
CA PHE A 143 -4.78 -25.60 -1.09
C PHE A 143 -5.06 -27.08 -1.41
N LEU A 144 -4.36 -27.65 -2.38
CA LEU A 144 -4.46 -29.07 -2.75
C LEU A 144 -3.64 -30.00 -1.86
N ALA A 145 -2.58 -29.50 -1.21
CA ALA A 145 -1.77 -30.27 -0.26
C ALA A 145 -2.38 -30.32 1.15
N ASP A 146 -3.26 -29.38 1.49
CA ASP A 146 -4.04 -29.36 2.74
C ASP A 146 -5.40 -30.09 2.63
N ARG A 147 -5.54 -31.02 1.67
CA ARG A 147 -6.66 -31.98 1.52
C ARG A 147 -6.14 -33.40 1.60
#